data_AF-K9WCI9-F1
#
_entry.id   AF-K9WCI9-F1
#
_cell.length_a   1.000
_cell.length_b   1.000
_cell.length_c   1.000
_cell.angle_alpha   90.00
_cell.angle_beta   90.00
_cell.angle_gamma   90.00
#
_symmetry.space_group_name_H-M   'P 1'
#
loop_
_entity.id
_entity.type
_entity.pdbx_description
1 polymer ?
#
loop_
_entity_poly.entity_id
_entity_poly.type
_entity_poly.pdbx_seq_one_letter_code
_entity_poly.pdbx_strand_id
1 'polypeptide(L)' 'MNSISMMVPRFTRNQTVSFSGGVGRIKSYRPNSNQTWIYAIEMEMGPEPDFGRVGFETTILLPETEIQE' A
#
# COMPACT_ATOMS: atom_id res chain seq x y z
N MET A 1 -13.91 -13.96 28.08
CA MET A 1 -12.97 -12.94 27.56
C MET A 1 -12.81 -13.21 26.07
N ASN A 2 -13.43 -12.39 25.21
CA ASN A 2 -13.26 -12.55 23.76
C ASN A 2 -11.89 -11.95 23.41
N SER A 3 -10.90 -12.80 23.21
CA SER A 3 -9.61 -12.41 22.68
C SER A 3 -9.83 -11.95 21.24
N ILE A 4 -10.11 -10.65 21.05
CA ILE A 4 -9.98 -10.04 19.72
C ILE A 4 -8.50 -10.16 19.40
N SER A 5 -8.14 -11.21 18.68
CA SER A 5 -6.81 -11.36 18.09
C SER A 5 -6.65 -10.16 17.17
N MET A 6 -6.02 -9.09 17.68
CA MET A 6 -5.60 -7.96 16.88
C MET A 6 -4.53 -8.52 15.95
N MET A 7 -4.94 -9.01 14.78
CA MET A 7 -4.02 -9.45 13.75
C MET A 7 -3.02 -8.33 13.54
N VAL A 8 -1.73 -8.65 13.60
CA VAL A 8 -0.69 -7.69 13.28
C VAL A 8 -0.69 -7.49 11.75
N PRO A 9 -0.56 -6.26 11.23
CA PRO A 9 -0.43 -6.04 9.79
C PRO A 9 0.81 -6.76 9.26
N ARG A 10 0.69 -7.42 8.10
CA ARG A 10 1.81 -8.07 7.44
C ARG A 10 2.87 -7.08 6.97
N PHE A 11 2.44 -5.91 6.48
CA PHE A 11 3.33 -4.87 5.97
C PHE A 11 3.31 -3.64 6.88
N THR A 12 4.42 -2.93 6.94
CA THR A 12 4.57 -1.77 7.83
C THR A 12 4.84 -0.49 7.05
N ARG A 13 4.66 0.66 7.70
CA ARG A 13 4.86 1.98 7.08
C ARG A 13 6.32 2.12 6.60
N ASN A 14 6.51 2.79 5.46
CA ASN A 14 7.77 2.94 4.73
C ASN A 14 8.36 1.65 4.14
N GLN A 15 7.69 0.50 4.26
CA GLN A 15 8.13 -0.72 3.60
C GLN A 15 7.88 -0.64 2.09
N THR A 16 8.88 -1.02 1.29
CA THR A 16 8.71 -1.21 -0.15
C THR A 16 8.04 -2.56 -0.39
N VAL A 17 7.04 -2.58 -1.26
CA VAL A 17 6.24 -3.76 -1.60
C VAL A 17 6.00 -3.81 -3.11
N SER A 18 5.78 -5.02 -3.62
CA SER A 18 5.37 -5.26 -5.00
C SER A 18 3.91 -5.68 -5.08
N PHE A 19 3.25 -5.39 -6.19
CA PHE A 19 1.86 -5.77 -6.45
C PHE A 19 1.61 -5.83 -7.96
N SER A 20 0.44 -6.34 -8.36
CA SER A 20 0.00 -6.32 -9.77
C SER A 20 -0.20 -4.89 -10.24
N GLY A 21 0.81 -4.32 -10.91
CA GLY A 21 0.83 -2.94 -11.39
C GLY A 21 2.13 -2.19 -11.12
N GLY A 22 3.02 -2.73 -10.28
CA GLY A 22 4.35 -2.16 -10.06
C GLY A 22 4.89 -2.37 -8.66
N VAL A 23 5.79 -1.47 -8.27
CA VAL A 23 6.41 -1.40 -6.94
C VAL A 23 6.02 -0.08 -6.31
N GLY A 24 5.84 -0.08 -5.00
CA GLY A 24 5.56 1.14 -4.25
C GLY A 24 5.88 0.98 -2.78
N ARG A 25 5.59 2.02 -2.01
CA ARG A 25 5.95 2.12 -0.60
C ARG A 25 4.72 2.35 0.27
N ILE A 26 4.61 1.59 1.36
CA ILE A 26 3.47 1.66 2.27
C ILE A 26 3.47 3.01 3.01
N LYS A 27 2.41 3.80 2.85
CA LYS A 27 2.22 5.09 3.54
C LYS A 27 1.42 4.95 4.83
N SER A 28 0.40 4.11 4.80
CA SER A 28 -0.48 3.81 5.92
C SER A 28 -1.26 2.52 5.67
N TYR A 29 -1.90 2.00 6.71
CA TYR A 29 -2.73 0.81 6.61
C TYR A 29 -3.84 0.87 7.65
N ARG A 30 -4.95 0.17 7.38
CA ARG A 30 -6.09 0.06 8.29
C ARG A 30 -6.70 -1.34 8.25
N PRO A 31 -7.30 -1.81 9.36
CA PRO A 31 -8.03 -3.06 9.36
C PRO A 31 -9.26 -2.98 8.45
N ASN A 32 -9.63 -4.11 7.86
CA ASN A 32 -10.79 -4.32 7.01
C ASN A 32 -11.75 -5.35 7.64
N SER A 33 -13.02 -5.37 7.21
CA SER A 33 -14.12 -6.13 7.84
C SER A 33 -13.94 -7.66 7.87
N ASN A 34 -12.90 -8.20 7.23
CA ASN A 34 -12.66 -9.64 7.09
C ASN A 34 -11.37 -10.09 7.80
N GLN A 35 -10.96 -9.37 8.86
CA GLN A 35 -9.72 -9.66 9.59
C GLN A 35 -8.47 -9.56 8.68
N THR A 36 -8.57 -8.75 7.63
CA THR A 36 -7.51 -8.43 6.67
C THR A 36 -7.13 -6.95 6.79
N TRP A 37 -6.07 -6.55 6.09
CA TRP A 37 -5.60 -5.17 6.06
C TRP A 37 -5.77 -4.55 4.66
N ILE A 38 -6.06 -3.24 4.63
CA ILE A 38 -5.97 -2.41 3.43
C ILE A 38 -4.78 -1.49 3.61
N TYR A 39 -3.94 -1.42 2.59
CA TYR A 39 -2.71 -0.64 2.58
C TYR A 39 -2.81 0.50 1.56
N ALA A 40 -2.37 1.68 1.96
CA ALA A 40 -2.10 2.80 1.07
C ALA A 40 -0.65 2.71 0.60
N ILE A 41 -0.45 2.55 -0.70
CA ILE A 41 0.86 2.38 -1.32
C ILE A 41 1.11 3.56 -2.25
N GLU A 42 2.19 4.28 -1.99
CA GLU A 42 2.71 5.34 -2.85
C GLU A 42 3.63 4.72 -3.90
N MET A 43 3.26 4.84 -5.17
CA MET A 43 4.09 4.40 -6.30
C MET A 43 5.26 5.36 -6.51
N GLU A 44 6.39 4.81 -6.94
CA GLU A 44 7.50 5.66 -7.41
C GLU A 44 7.05 6.47 -8.62
N MET A 45 7.36 7.77 -8.60
CA MET A 45 7.10 8.63 -9.74
C MET A 45 8.04 8.23 -10.87
N GLY A 46 7.47 7.88 -12.02
CA GLY A 46 8.25 7.71 -13.25
C GLY A 46 8.95 9.02 -13.64
N PRO A 47 9.92 8.98 -14.57
CA PRO A 47 10.61 10.18 -15.02
C PRO A 47 9.59 11.25 -15.46
N GLU A 48 9.83 12.48 -15.02
CA GLU A 48 9.00 13.62 -15.41
C GLU A 48 9.01 13.76 -16.95
N PRO A 49 7.86 13.82 -17.63
CA PRO A 49 7.82 13.97 -19.08
C PRO A 49 8.30 15.36 -19.51
N ASP A 50 9.01 15.44 -20.65
CA ASP A 50 9.60 16.66 -21.24
C ASP A 50 8.60 17.84 -21.39
N PHE A 51 7.31 17.55 -21.61
CA PHE A 51 6.22 18.52 -21.61
C PHE A 51 4.91 17.90 -21.09
N GLY A 52 4.30 18.52 -20.09
CA GLY A 52 2.91 18.26 -19.66
C GLY A 52 2.74 17.37 -18.42
N ARG A 53 2.02 17.93 -17.43
CA ARG A 53 1.64 17.44 -16.09
C ARG A 53 2.76 17.34 -15.05
N VAL A 54 2.85 18.40 -14.25
CA VAL A 54 3.53 18.44 -12.94
C VAL A 54 2.66 17.73 -11.90
N GLY A 55 3.24 16.74 -11.19
CA GLY A 55 2.59 15.93 -10.14
C GLY A 55 1.65 14.86 -10.71
N PHE A 56 1.53 13.66 -10.16
CA PHE A 56 1.25 13.37 -8.76
C PHE A 56 1.87 12.03 -8.36
N GLU A 57 2.49 11.98 -7.18
CA GLU A 57 2.72 10.74 -6.45
C GLU A 57 1.39 9.97 -6.40
N THR A 58 1.33 8.81 -7.06
CA THR A 58 0.09 8.03 -7.13
C THR A 58 0.01 7.16 -5.89
N THR A 59 -0.97 7.43 -5.03
CA THR A 59 -1.30 6.54 -3.92
C THR A 59 -2.45 5.63 -4.31
N ILE A 60 -2.23 4.32 -4.23
CA ILE A 60 -3.27 3.31 -4.45
C ILE A 60 -3.66 2.64 -3.14
N LEU A 61 -4.87 2.08 -3.08
CA LEU A 61 -5.34 1.28 -1.96
C LEU A 61 -5.47 -0.17 -2.40
N LEU A 62 -4.73 -1.07 -1.76
CA LEU A 62 -4.78 -2.51 -2.05
C LEU A 62 -5.07 -3.32 -0.79
N PRO A 63 -5.84 -4.42 -0.90
CA PRO A 63 -5.96 -5.39 0.16
C PRO A 63 -4.65 -6.17 0.32
N GLU A 64 -4.41 -6.69 1.52
CA GLU A 64 -3.19 -7.47 1.86
C GLU A 64 -2.88 -8.60 0.88
N THR A 65 -3.90 -9.23 0.29
CA THR A 65 -3.77 -10.37 -0.62
C THR A 65 -3.15 -10.01 -1.98
N GLU A 66 -3.18 -8.73 -2.36
CA GLU A 66 -2.68 -8.24 -3.65
C GLU A 66 -1.22 -7.74 -3.54
N ILE A 67 -0.61 -7.82 -2.36
CA ILE A 67 0.69 -7.23 -2.05
C ILE A 67 1.70 -8.33 -1.68
N GLN A 68 2.94 -8.16 -2.13
CA GLN A 68 4.07 -9.06 -1.93
C GLN A 68 5.30 -8.28 -1.42
N GLU A 69 6.21 -8.98 -0.74
CA GLU A 69 7.50 -8.44 -0.27
C GLU A 69 8.50 -8.29 -1.43
#